data_AF-A0A846Q9X4-F1
#
_entry.id   AF-A0A846Q9X4-F1
#
_cell.length_a   1.000
_cell.length_b   1.000
_cell.length_c   1.000
_cell.angle_alpha   90.00
_cell.angle_beta   90.00
_cell.angle_gamma   90.00
#
_symmetry.space_group_name_H-M   'P 1'
#
loop_
_entity.id
_entity.type
_entity.pdbx_description
1 polymer ?
#
loop_
_entity_poly.entity_id
_entity_poly.type
_entity_poly.pdbx_seq_one_letter_code
_entity_poly.pdbx_strand_id
1 'polypeptide(L)'
;MNRETSKIKVRIIASNNFGKDLMFDEERYVSPESSAIDALREVAEVETAYGGGFVNSINGVNSKYTGTSMVKQDWFFYINGIFANVGGLEYKLSDGDVEQWDFHNWNFKTHVTATIGFFPEPFLHGYGGEVRKTIVVYEENLEEEARLVARVLTELGVENVSTLDERELSSDERGGSNLIILGTIGSKTISELNEIHERLGLHVYFKGSEMVVLDSKGQITEQHANGGVIQASQNPWNPKGTMASENVVWTIVGIDEEDLKNTIDVLIERRSEFQYSFAVTMVEDQICRIP
;
A
#
# COMPACT_ATOMS: atom_id res chain seq x y z
N MET A 1 -40.59 -9.85 -12.87
CA MET A 1 -40.02 -8.92 -11.87
C MET A 1 -38.53 -8.87 -12.16
N ASN A 2 -38.09 -7.87 -12.93
CA ASN A 2 -36.66 -7.69 -13.22
C ASN A 2 -36.00 -7.30 -11.89
N ARG A 3 -35.14 -8.18 -11.35
CA ARG A 3 -34.11 -7.71 -10.42
C ARG A 3 -33.21 -6.83 -11.26
N GLU A 4 -33.32 -5.51 -11.14
CA GLU A 4 -32.17 -4.67 -11.42
C GLU A 4 -31.05 -5.23 -10.55
N THR A 5 -30.09 -5.91 -11.16
CA THR A 5 -28.87 -6.29 -10.49
C THR A 5 -28.20 -4.98 -10.10
N SER A 6 -28.25 -4.64 -8.80
CA SER A 6 -27.57 -3.48 -8.26
C SER A 6 -26.11 -3.58 -8.68
N LYS A 7 -25.64 -2.63 -9.49
CA LYS A 7 -24.24 -2.58 -9.88
C LYS A 7 -23.43 -1.93 -8.77
N ILE A 8 -22.21 -2.38 -8.59
CA ILE A 8 -21.21 -1.73 -7.73
C ILE A 8 -20.29 -0.87 -8.59
N LYS A 9 -19.83 0.25 -8.05
CA LYS A 9 -18.84 1.13 -8.67
C LYS A 9 -17.45 0.69 -8.19
N VAL A 10 -16.55 0.45 -9.12
CA VAL A 10 -15.15 0.08 -8.85
C VAL A 10 -14.22 0.93 -9.71
N ARG A 11 -12.98 1.10 -9.27
CA ARG A 11 -11.90 1.77 -10.03
C ARG A 11 -10.84 0.73 -10.37
N ILE A 12 -10.48 0.63 -11.64
CA ILE A 12 -9.57 -0.40 -12.16
C ILE A 12 -8.37 0.30 -12.77
N ILE A 13 -7.18 -0.04 -12.29
CA ILE A 13 -5.92 0.61 -12.66
C ILE A 13 -4.94 -0.44 -13.14
N ALA A 14 -4.21 -0.13 -14.21
CA ALA A 14 -2.98 -0.85 -14.55
C ALA A 14 -1.80 0.12 -14.68
N SER A 15 -0.67 -0.26 -14.10
CA SER A 15 0.58 0.50 -14.18
C SER A 15 1.79 -0.43 -14.35
N ASN A 16 2.94 0.17 -14.65
CA ASN A 16 4.23 -0.50 -14.60
C ASN A 16 5.16 0.21 -13.62
N ASN A 17 6.21 -0.53 -13.21
CA ASN A 17 7.33 -0.01 -12.45
C ASN A 17 6.89 0.65 -11.14
N PHE A 18 6.07 -0.05 -10.36
CA PHE A 18 5.60 0.40 -9.04
C PHE A 18 4.79 1.71 -9.13
N GLY A 19 3.83 1.75 -10.05
CA GLY A 19 2.93 2.89 -10.24
C GLY A 19 3.55 4.11 -10.95
N LYS A 20 4.78 3.99 -11.46
CA LYS A 20 5.47 5.10 -12.14
C LYS A 20 4.92 5.35 -13.54
N ASP A 21 4.59 4.29 -14.26
CA ASP A 21 4.11 4.38 -15.64
C ASP A 21 2.66 3.89 -15.72
N LEU A 22 1.71 4.82 -15.65
CA LEU A 22 0.28 4.51 -15.76
C LEU A 22 -0.07 4.01 -17.17
N MET A 23 -0.77 2.88 -17.26
CA MET A 23 -1.33 2.37 -18.52
C MET A 23 -2.77 2.82 -18.70
N PHE A 24 -3.61 2.65 -17.68
CA PHE A 24 -4.98 3.15 -17.64
C PHE A 24 -5.49 3.26 -16.20
N ASP A 25 -6.54 4.05 -16.02
CA ASP A 25 -7.29 4.23 -14.79
C ASP A 25 -8.75 4.51 -15.13
N GLU A 26 -9.62 3.56 -14.83
CA GLU A 26 -11.00 3.54 -15.33
C GLU A 26 -11.99 3.18 -14.22
N GLU A 27 -13.05 3.99 -14.08
CA GLU A 27 -14.18 3.64 -13.22
C GLU A 27 -15.22 2.83 -14.00
N ARG A 28 -15.74 1.75 -13.41
CA ARG A 28 -16.77 0.90 -14.02
C ARG A 28 -17.87 0.53 -13.03
N TYR A 29 -19.06 0.36 -13.57
CA TYR A 29 -20.18 -0.24 -12.85
C TYR A 29 -20.30 -1.72 -13.24
N VAL A 30 -19.92 -2.61 -12.33
CA VAL A 30 -19.87 -4.07 -12.54
C VAL A 30 -20.92 -4.80 -11.71
N SER A 31 -21.08 -6.10 -11.96
CA SER A 31 -21.94 -6.94 -11.12
C SER A 31 -21.28 -7.15 -9.75
N PRO A 32 -22.03 -7.23 -8.63
CA PRO A 32 -21.46 -7.60 -7.33
C PRO A 32 -20.79 -8.98 -7.30
N GLU A 33 -21.12 -9.83 -8.28
CA GLU A 33 -20.52 -11.16 -8.43
C GLU A 33 -19.26 -11.16 -9.31
N SER A 34 -18.88 -10.00 -9.87
CA SER A 34 -17.69 -9.88 -10.71
C SER A 34 -16.43 -10.15 -9.88
N SER A 35 -15.56 -11.01 -10.40
CA SER A 35 -14.21 -11.13 -9.87
C SER A 35 -13.35 -9.95 -10.32
N ALA A 36 -12.17 -9.77 -9.71
CA ALA A 36 -11.18 -8.79 -10.16
C ALA A 36 -10.86 -8.97 -11.67
N ILE A 37 -10.62 -10.20 -12.11
CA ILE A 37 -10.36 -10.49 -13.54
C ILE A 37 -11.57 -10.16 -14.44
N ASP A 38 -12.79 -10.39 -13.98
CA ASP A 38 -13.99 -10.04 -14.77
C ASP A 38 -14.07 -8.53 -14.96
N ALA A 39 -13.82 -7.75 -13.91
CA ALA A 39 -13.80 -6.29 -14.00
C ALA A 39 -12.65 -5.78 -14.87
N LEU A 40 -11.43 -6.31 -14.70
CA LEU A 40 -10.29 -5.97 -15.53
C LEU A 40 -10.56 -6.19 -17.03
N ARG A 41 -11.28 -7.25 -17.39
CA ARG A 41 -11.67 -7.55 -18.79
C ARG A 41 -12.66 -6.56 -19.39
N GLU A 42 -13.38 -5.77 -18.59
CA GLU A 42 -14.24 -4.69 -19.10
C GLU A 42 -13.42 -3.51 -19.64
N VAL A 43 -12.12 -3.43 -19.32
CA VAL A 43 -11.25 -2.29 -19.66
C VAL A 43 -9.95 -2.67 -20.38
N ALA A 44 -9.58 -3.96 -20.37
CA ALA A 44 -8.32 -4.43 -20.96
C ALA A 44 -8.44 -5.82 -21.59
N GLU A 45 -7.54 -6.10 -22.53
CA GLU A 45 -7.31 -7.46 -23.03
C GLU A 45 -6.47 -8.23 -22.01
N VAL A 46 -7.04 -9.29 -21.43
CA VAL A 46 -6.40 -10.06 -20.34
C VAL A 46 -6.21 -11.51 -20.74
N GLU A 47 -4.96 -11.97 -20.70
CA GLU A 47 -4.60 -13.38 -20.78
C GLU A 47 -4.26 -13.90 -19.39
N THR A 48 -4.71 -15.12 -19.06
CA THR A 48 -4.49 -15.73 -17.75
C THR A 48 -3.79 -17.09 -17.86
N ALA A 49 -3.12 -17.51 -16.78
CA ALA A 49 -2.39 -18.78 -16.67
C ALA A 49 -2.82 -19.57 -15.43
N TYR A 50 -2.33 -20.82 -15.31
CA TYR A 50 -2.47 -21.69 -14.14
C TYR A 50 -3.91 -21.85 -13.61
N GLY A 51 -4.86 -22.15 -14.49
CA GLY A 51 -6.27 -22.30 -14.11
C GLY A 51 -7.06 -20.98 -14.09
N GLY A 52 -6.42 -19.88 -14.49
CA GLY A 52 -7.06 -18.61 -14.84
C GLY A 52 -7.00 -17.53 -13.78
N GLY A 53 -6.54 -17.85 -12.56
CA GLY A 53 -6.44 -16.91 -11.44
C GLY A 53 -5.20 -16.00 -11.47
N PHE A 54 -4.22 -16.31 -12.32
CA PHE A 54 -2.99 -15.53 -12.50
C PHE A 54 -3.03 -14.79 -13.83
N VAL A 55 -2.79 -13.49 -13.82
CA VAL A 55 -2.67 -12.69 -15.05
C VAL A 55 -1.32 -12.96 -15.70
N ASN A 56 -1.36 -13.43 -16.93
CA ASN A 56 -0.17 -13.59 -17.78
C ASN A 56 0.08 -12.34 -18.62
N SER A 57 -0.96 -11.62 -19.03
CA SER A 57 -0.83 -10.44 -19.88
C SER A 57 -1.98 -9.46 -19.68
N ILE A 58 -1.66 -8.17 -19.72
CA ILE A 58 -2.65 -7.08 -19.83
C ILE A 58 -2.22 -6.20 -21.00
N ASN A 59 -3.11 -6.04 -21.99
CA ASN A 59 -2.87 -5.23 -23.20
C ASN A 59 -1.52 -5.55 -23.88
N GLY A 60 -1.15 -6.83 -23.92
CA GLY A 60 0.07 -7.32 -24.57
C GLY A 60 1.36 -7.19 -23.74
N VAL A 61 1.31 -6.64 -22.53
CA VAL A 61 2.44 -6.65 -21.58
C VAL A 61 2.43 -7.98 -20.83
N ASN A 62 3.32 -8.88 -21.25
CA ASN A 62 3.37 -10.26 -20.77
C ASN A 62 4.27 -10.43 -19.53
N SER A 63 3.90 -11.36 -18.65
CA SER A 63 4.80 -11.93 -17.65
C SER A 63 6.11 -12.35 -18.29
N LYS A 64 7.22 -11.86 -17.73
CA LYS A 64 8.56 -12.25 -18.20
C LYS A 64 9.09 -13.46 -17.44
N TYR A 65 8.31 -14.02 -16.52
CA TYR A 65 8.63 -15.21 -15.75
C TYR A 65 7.87 -16.45 -16.28
N THR A 66 7.95 -16.68 -17.60
CA THR A 66 7.26 -17.79 -18.27
C THR A 66 8.15 -18.49 -19.28
N GLY A 67 7.90 -19.79 -19.47
CA GLY A 67 8.61 -20.61 -20.47
C GLY A 67 10.11 -20.71 -20.20
N THR A 68 10.92 -20.19 -21.12
CA THR A 68 12.40 -20.17 -21.00
C THR A 68 12.93 -18.85 -20.44
N SER A 69 12.08 -17.83 -20.31
CA SER A 69 12.44 -16.55 -19.70
C SER A 69 12.31 -16.68 -18.19
N MET A 70 13.44 -16.48 -17.50
CA MET A 70 13.52 -16.49 -16.03
C MET A 70 13.65 -15.07 -15.47
N VAL A 71 13.22 -14.05 -16.23
CA VAL A 71 13.29 -12.66 -15.79
C VAL A 71 12.20 -12.45 -14.76
N LYS A 72 12.64 -12.04 -13.58
CA LYS A 72 11.83 -11.80 -12.40
C LYS A 72 10.98 -10.52 -12.56
N GLN A 73 9.96 -10.55 -13.41
CA GLN A 73 9.01 -9.47 -13.64
C GLN A 73 7.63 -10.05 -14.01
N ASP A 74 6.60 -9.67 -13.26
CA ASP A 74 5.25 -10.22 -13.39
C ASP A 74 4.18 -9.20 -12.99
N TRP A 75 2.91 -9.57 -13.16
CA TRP A 75 1.74 -8.83 -12.74
C TRP A 75 1.36 -9.16 -11.28
N PHE A 76 1.26 -8.11 -10.47
CA PHE A 76 0.81 -8.18 -9.09
C PHE A 76 -0.46 -7.37 -8.96
N PHE A 77 -1.39 -7.81 -8.10
CA PHE A 77 -2.63 -7.08 -7.88
C PHE A 77 -2.90 -6.78 -6.42
N TYR A 78 -3.50 -5.62 -6.23
CA TYR A 78 -3.77 -5.00 -4.96
C TYR A 78 -5.23 -4.55 -4.96
N ILE A 79 -5.92 -4.76 -3.85
CA ILE A 79 -7.24 -4.19 -3.64
C ILE A 79 -7.11 -3.17 -2.52
N ASN A 80 -7.52 -1.94 -2.78
CA ASN A 80 -7.46 -0.83 -1.83
C ASN A 80 -6.05 -0.66 -1.23
N GLY A 81 -5.03 -0.85 -2.06
CA GLY A 81 -3.62 -0.79 -1.65
C GLY A 81 -3.12 -2.00 -0.85
N ILE A 82 -3.87 -3.10 -0.75
CA ILE A 82 -3.47 -4.32 -0.02
C ILE A 82 -3.19 -5.44 -1.03
N PHE A 83 -2.00 -6.04 -0.97
CA PHE A 83 -1.66 -7.17 -1.84
C PHE A 83 -2.60 -8.36 -1.59
N ALA A 84 -3.21 -8.87 -2.65
CA ALA A 84 -4.18 -9.94 -2.54
C ALA A 84 -3.55 -11.31 -2.25
N ASN A 85 -4.21 -12.08 -1.40
CA ASN A 85 -3.78 -13.42 -1.00
C ASN A 85 -4.47 -14.57 -1.75
N VAL A 86 -5.31 -14.25 -2.72
CA VAL A 86 -6.04 -15.20 -3.57
C VAL A 86 -5.80 -14.88 -5.04
N GLY A 87 -6.20 -15.77 -5.96
CA GLY A 87 -6.17 -15.46 -7.39
C GLY A 87 -7.21 -14.41 -7.79
N GLY A 88 -7.00 -13.69 -8.88
CA GLY A 88 -7.91 -12.62 -9.32
C GLY A 88 -9.31 -13.09 -9.71
N LEU A 89 -9.50 -14.38 -10.02
CA LEU A 89 -10.83 -14.99 -10.23
C LEU A 89 -11.58 -15.28 -8.92
N GLU A 90 -10.84 -15.43 -7.82
CA GLU A 90 -11.38 -15.78 -6.51
C GLU A 90 -11.79 -14.55 -5.70
N TYR A 91 -11.09 -13.42 -5.88
CA TYR A 91 -11.48 -12.17 -5.24
C TYR A 91 -12.76 -11.60 -5.87
N LYS A 92 -13.77 -11.34 -5.04
CA LYS A 92 -15.01 -10.67 -5.44
C LYS A 92 -14.98 -9.22 -5.01
N LEU A 93 -15.25 -8.32 -5.96
CA LEU A 93 -15.17 -6.89 -5.72
C LEU A 93 -16.32 -6.40 -4.83
N SER A 94 -16.00 -5.44 -3.98
CA SER A 94 -16.96 -4.67 -3.19
C SER A 94 -17.18 -3.29 -3.79
N ASP A 95 -18.29 -2.65 -3.45
CA ASP A 95 -18.56 -1.27 -3.87
C ASP A 95 -17.48 -0.33 -3.31
N GLY A 96 -16.94 0.54 -4.16
CA GLY A 96 -15.84 1.43 -3.81
C GLY A 96 -14.44 0.85 -4.01
N ASP A 97 -14.30 -0.46 -4.29
CA ASP A 97 -12.98 -1.09 -4.42
C ASP A 97 -12.12 -0.41 -5.51
N VAL A 98 -10.86 -0.21 -5.16
CA VAL A 98 -9.76 0.18 -6.04
C VAL A 98 -8.92 -1.05 -6.35
N GLU A 99 -9.07 -1.56 -7.57
CA GLU A 99 -8.34 -2.69 -8.12
C GLU A 99 -7.11 -2.20 -8.89
N GLN A 100 -5.92 -2.38 -8.34
CA GLN A 100 -4.65 -2.02 -8.98
C GLN A 100 -3.90 -3.26 -9.45
N TRP A 101 -3.54 -3.30 -10.73
CA TRP A 101 -2.57 -4.21 -11.30
C TRP A 101 -1.27 -3.47 -11.60
N ASP A 102 -0.14 -3.95 -11.09
CA ASP A 102 1.16 -3.36 -11.40
C ASP A 102 2.13 -4.41 -11.94
N PHE A 103 2.74 -4.08 -13.07
CA PHE A 103 3.78 -4.90 -13.68
C PHE A 103 5.16 -4.43 -13.26
N HIS A 104 5.79 -5.18 -12.35
CA HIS A 104 7.08 -4.80 -11.79
C HIS A 104 7.98 -5.99 -11.49
N ASN A 105 9.23 -5.68 -11.20
CA ASN A 105 10.24 -6.68 -10.92
C ASN A 105 10.27 -7.00 -9.42
N TRP A 106 10.42 -8.29 -9.12
CA TRP A 106 10.45 -8.87 -7.77
C TRP A 106 11.84 -9.45 -7.44
N ASN A 107 12.91 -8.77 -7.90
CA ASN A 107 14.29 -9.21 -7.66
C ASN A 107 14.72 -9.02 -6.20
N PHE A 108 14.41 -7.85 -5.62
CA PHE A 108 14.74 -7.56 -4.23
C PHE A 108 13.95 -8.45 -3.28
N LYS A 109 12.62 -8.45 -3.39
CA LYS A 109 11.71 -9.34 -2.68
C LYS A 109 10.49 -9.69 -3.53
N THR A 110 9.90 -10.83 -3.21
CA THR A 110 8.81 -11.43 -3.98
C THR A 110 7.55 -10.54 -3.97
N HIS A 111 7.28 -9.79 -2.88
CA HIS A 111 6.07 -8.98 -2.80
C HIS A 111 6.32 -7.71 -1.98
N VAL A 112 5.93 -6.56 -2.53
CA VAL A 112 5.52 -5.40 -1.73
C VAL A 112 4.07 -5.64 -1.34
N THR A 113 3.78 -5.65 -0.03
CA THR A 113 2.51 -6.20 0.47
C THR A 113 1.41 -5.16 0.68
N ALA A 114 1.75 -3.88 0.66
CA ALA A 114 0.79 -2.78 0.64
C ALA A 114 1.36 -1.56 -0.10
N THR A 115 0.49 -0.68 -0.61
CA THR A 115 0.85 0.53 -1.34
C THR A 115 0.20 1.75 -0.71
N ILE A 116 0.78 2.93 -0.95
CA ILE A 116 0.26 4.19 -0.40
C ILE A 116 -0.59 4.99 -1.40
N GLY A 117 -0.51 4.65 -2.69
CA GLY A 117 -0.97 5.47 -3.80
C GLY A 117 -2.47 5.72 -3.89
N PHE A 118 -3.24 5.06 -3.04
CA PHE A 118 -4.69 5.21 -2.93
C PHE A 118 -5.09 5.50 -1.48
N PHE A 119 -4.38 6.37 -0.77
CA PHE A 119 -4.87 6.87 0.51
C PHE A 119 -6.28 7.48 0.34
N PRO A 120 -7.29 7.12 1.15
CA PRO A 120 -7.24 6.32 2.39
C PRO A 120 -7.80 4.88 2.23
N GLU A 121 -7.84 4.32 1.03
CA GLU A 121 -8.57 3.09 0.67
C GLU A 121 -8.36 1.88 1.62
N PRO A 122 -7.15 1.55 2.10
CA PRO A 122 -6.98 0.43 3.05
C PRO A 122 -7.76 0.61 4.37
N PHE A 123 -8.07 1.86 4.72
CA PHE A 123 -8.77 2.26 5.94
C PHE A 123 -10.26 2.54 5.68
N LEU A 124 -10.64 2.81 4.43
CA LEU A 124 -12.01 3.17 4.05
C LEU A 124 -12.82 1.96 3.56
N HIS A 125 -12.28 1.18 2.63
CA HIS A 125 -12.95 0.02 2.03
C HIS A 125 -12.27 -1.31 2.42
N GLY A 126 -11.01 -1.28 2.84
CA GLY A 126 -10.33 -2.46 3.41
C GLY A 126 -10.11 -3.57 2.37
N TYR A 127 -10.24 -4.83 2.77
CA TYR A 127 -10.06 -5.97 1.85
C TYR A 127 -11.21 -6.97 2.03
N GLY A 128 -11.83 -7.38 0.93
CA GLY A 128 -13.02 -8.25 0.95
C GLY A 128 -14.25 -7.59 1.56
N GLY A 129 -14.33 -6.24 1.53
CA GLY A 129 -15.40 -5.47 2.15
C GLY A 129 -15.29 -5.35 3.67
N GLU A 130 -14.18 -5.82 4.27
CA GLU A 130 -13.94 -5.79 5.71
C GLU A 130 -12.90 -4.72 6.06
N VAL A 131 -13.27 -3.81 6.97
CA VAL A 131 -12.42 -2.71 7.43
C VAL A 131 -12.03 -2.93 8.88
N ARG A 132 -10.72 -2.99 9.16
CA ARG A 132 -10.21 -3.07 10.54
C ARG A 132 -10.18 -1.68 11.18
N LYS A 133 -10.28 -1.64 12.51
CA LYS A 133 -10.02 -0.43 13.32
C LYS A 133 -8.71 0.20 12.84
N THR A 134 -8.69 1.52 12.69
CA THR A 134 -7.48 2.27 12.35
C THR A 134 -6.97 2.99 13.59
N ILE A 135 -5.71 2.75 13.93
CA ILE A 135 -5.03 3.42 15.05
C ILE A 135 -3.89 4.25 14.48
N VAL A 136 -3.95 5.56 14.68
CA VAL A 136 -2.82 6.46 14.47
C VAL A 136 -1.95 6.39 15.71
N VAL A 137 -0.85 5.65 15.60
CA VAL A 137 0.13 5.42 16.67
C VAL A 137 1.19 6.51 16.60
N TYR A 138 1.58 7.08 17.74
CA TYR A 138 2.53 8.19 17.75
C TYR A 138 3.62 8.03 18.82
N GLU A 139 4.84 8.47 18.50
CA GLU A 139 5.93 8.68 19.47
C GLU A 139 5.59 9.85 20.41
N GLU A 140 6.18 9.86 21.61
CA GLU A 140 5.94 10.90 22.62
C GLU A 140 6.04 12.33 22.04
N ASN A 141 5.12 13.21 22.46
CA ASN A 141 4.96 14.60 21.99
C ASN A 141 4.36 14.81 20.58
N LEU A 142 3.91 13.75 19.88
CA LEU A 142 3.27 13.86 18.55
C LEU A 142 1.74 13.69 18.58
N GLU A 143 1.11 13.93 19.73
CA GLU A 143 -0.33 13.70 19.89
C GLU A 143 -1.18 14.61 18.99
N GLU A 144 -0.77 15.86 18.78
CA GLU A 144 -1.50 16.81 17.95
C GLU A 144 -1.41 16.44 16.46
N GLU A 145 -0.24 16.02 15.99
CA GLU A 145 -0.02 15.49 14.65
C GLU A 145 -0.85 14.22 14.42
N ALA A 146 -0.90 13.31 15.40
CA ALA A 146 -1.73 12.12 15.33
C ALA A 146 -3.23 12.46 15.24
N ARG A 147 -3.70 13.43 16.03
CA ARG A 147 -5.09 13.92 15.99
C ARG A 147 -5.41 14.58 14.66
N LEU A 148 -4.46 15.25 14.02
CA LEU A 148 -4.63 15.83 12.69
C LEU A 148 -4.83 14.74 11.64
N VAL A 149 -3.95 13.74 11.59
CA VAL A 149 -4.08 12.59 10.66
C VAL A 149 -5.39 11.85 10.91
N ALA A 150 -5.75 11.60 12.17
CA ALA A 150 -7.01 10.94 12.52
C ALA A 150 -8.23 11.73 12.04
N ARG A 151 -8.22 13.05 12.20
CA ARG A 151 -9.28 13.94 11.71
C ARG A 151 -9.41 13.87 10.19
N VAL A 152 -8.30 13.93 9.46
CA VAL A 152 -8.30 13.84 7.99
C VAL A 152 -8.89 12.51 7.52
N LEU A 153 -8.56 11.40 8.18
CA LEU A 153 -9.17 10.09 7.89
C LEU A 153 -10.68 10.10 8.11
N THR A 154 -11.14 10.66 9.22
CA THR A 154 -12.58 10.78 9.50
C THR A 154 -13.29 11.69 8.49
N GLU A 155 -12.68 12.81 8.09
CA GLU A 155 -13.21 13.70 7.04
C GLU A 155 -13.31 13.02 5.68
N LEU A 156 -12.42 12.05 5.41
CA LEU A 156 -12.47 11.19 4.23
C LEU A 156 -13.45 10.00 4.35
N GLY A 157 -14.16 9.88 5.48
CA GLY A 157 -15.21 8.87 5.68
C GLY A 157 -14.78 7.62 6.46
N VAL A 158 -13.57 7.56 7.01
CA VAL A 158 -13.14 6.42 7.84
C VAL A 158 -13.82 6.47 9.22
N GLU A 159 -14.63 5.46 9.54
CA GLU A 159 -15.54 5.49 10.71
C GLU A 159 -14.89 5.10 12.05
N ASN A 160 -13.85 4.25 12.06
CA ASN A 160 -13.27 3.69 13.29
C ASN A 160 -11.79 4.08 13.44
N VAL A 161 -11.55 5.37 13.68
CA VAL A 161 -10.20 5.95 13.85
C VAL A 161 -9.98 6.34 15.31
N SER A 162 -8.83 5.97 15.86
CA SER A 162 -8.35 6.42 17.18
C SER A 162 -6.88 6.79 17.14
N THR A 163 -6.42 7.59 18.10
CA THR A 163 -5.00 7.90 18.31
C THR A 163 -4.49 7.19 19.56
N LEU A 164 -3.24 6.72 19.56
CA LEU A 164 -2.65 6.08 20.74
C LEU A 164 -1.13 6.32 20.81
N ASP A 165 -0.61 6.60 22.00
CA ASP A 165 0.83 6.64 22.25
C ASP A 165 1.42 5.24 22.04
N GLU A 166 2.58 5.13 21.39
CA GLU A 166 3.19 3.83 21.08
C GLU A 166 3.43 2.95 22.33
N ARG A 167 3.60 3.57 23.51
CA ARG A 167 3.83 2.88 24.79
C ARG A 167 2.56 2.20 25.31
N GLU A 168 1.39 2.63 24.85
CA GLU A 168 0.09 2.11 25.27
C GLU A 168 -0.48 1.08 24.28
N LEU A 169 0.16 0.90 23.12
CA LEU A 169 -0.29 -0.03 22.09
C LEU A 169 -0.19 -1.48 22.56
N SER A 170 -1.35 -2.10 22.82
CA SER A 170 -1.44 -3.50 23.22
C SER A 170 -1.09 -4.45 22.07
N SER A 171 -0.65 -5.67 22.38
CA SER A 171 -0.36 -6.70 21.36
C SER A 171 -1.58 -7.03 20.48
N ASP A 172 -2.78 -7.05 21.07
CA ASP A 172 -4.02 -7.35 20.34
C ASP A 172 -4.36 -6.22 19.36
N GLU A 173 -4.25 -4.96 19.78
CA GLU A 173 -4.42 -3.82 18.88
C GLU A 173 -3.36 -3.80 17.79
N ARG A 174 -2.11 -4.07 18.17
CA ARG A 174 -0.95 -4.09 17.28
C ARG A 174 -1.11 -5.11 16.15
N GLY A 175 -1.64 -6.30 16.42
CA GLY A 175 -1.85 -7.34 15.41
C GLY A 175 -3.22 -7.31 14.72
N GLY A 176 -4.24 -6.74 15.37
CA GLY A 176 -5.63 -6.79 14.93
C GLY A 176 -6.14 -5.55 14.20
N SER A 177 -5.35 -4.46 14.19
CA SER A 177 -5.77 -3.16 13.62
C SER A 177 -4.96 -2.78 12.38
N ASN A 178 -5.51 -1.87 11.59
CA ASN A 178 -4.73 -1.02 10.71
C ASN A 178 -3.95 -0.03 11.57
N LEU A 179 -2.66 0.14 11.31
CA LEU A 179 -1.82 1.10 12.03
C LEU A 179 -1.26 2.15 11.08
N ILE A 180 -1.26 3.39 11.53
CA ILE A 180 -0.54 4.51 10.92
C ILE A 180 0.43 5.02 11.98
N ILE A 181 1.70 4.72 11.84
CA ILE A 181 2.73 5.00 12.85
C ILE A 181 3.47 6.28 12.46
N LEU A 182 3.38 7.28 13.33
CA LEU A 182 4.07 8.56 13.23
C LEU A 182 5.25 8.57 14.20
N GLY A 183 6.45 8.88 13.72
CA GLY A 183 7.60 9.01 14.62
C GLY A 183 8.89 9.35 13.89
N THR A 184 9.91 9.63 14.67
CA THR A 184 11.27 9.79 14.14
C THR A 184 11.97 8.44 14.02
N ILE A 185 13.20 8.43 13.49
CA ILE A 185 14.06 7.24 13.56
C ILE A 185 14.38 6.78 15.00
N GLY A 186 14.09 7.61 16.01
CA GLY A 186 14.22 7.29 17.43
C GLY A 186 13.08 6.43 18.01
N SER A 187 11.93 6.38 17.34
CA SER A 187 10.78 5.60 17.79
C SER A 187 11.11 4.12 17.89
N LYS A 188 10.69 3.50 18.99
CA LYS A 188 10.91 2.07 19.22
C LYS A 188 10.19 1.23 18.16
N THR A 189 8.94 1.59 17.86
CA THR A 189 8.13 0.84 16.90
C THR A 189 8.68 0.94 15.48
N ILE A 190 9.18 2.12 15.09
CA ILE A 190 9.84 2.33 13.80
C ILE A 190 11.15 1.52 13.73
N SER A 191 11.95 1.52 14.79
CA SER A 191 13.17 0.70 14.85
C SER A 191 12.88 -0.80 14.67
N GLU A 192 11.83 -1.32 15.32
CA GLU A 192 11.43 -2.73 15.17
C GLU A 192 11.03 -3.08 13.73
N LEU A 193 10.32 -2.19 13.02
CA LEU A 193 9.99 -2.37 11.60
C LEU A 193 11.23 -2.26 10.70
N ASN A 194 12.12 -1.33 11.02
CA ASN A 194 13.36 -1.09 10.29
C ASN A 194 14.31 -2.31 10.33
N GLU A 195 14.39 -3.01 11.46
CA GLU A 195 15.16 -4.25 11.59
C GLU A 195 14.68 -5.37 10.65
N ILE A 196 13.40 -5.34 10.28
CA ILE A 196 12.77 -6.34 9.41
C ILE A 196 12.40 -5.78 8.03
N HIS A 197 12.93 -4.61 7.64
CA HIS A 197 12.57 -3.92 6.39
C HIS A 197 12.68 -4.84 5.17
N GLU A 198 13.73 -5.65 5.09
CA GLU A 198 13.92 -6.64 4.03
C GLU A 198 12.81 -7.70 3.99
N ARG A 199 12.30 -8.14 5.14
CA ARG A 199 11.21 -9.12 5.21
C ARG A 199 9.87 -8.49 4.78
N LEU A 200 9.72 -7.20 5.05
CA LEU A 200 8.53 -6.42 4.70
C LEU A 200 8.49 -5.97 3.23
N GLY A 201 9.61 -6.10 2.51
CA GLY A 201 9.73 -5.60 1.14
C GLY A 201 9.86 -4.08 1.06
N LEU A 202 10.31 -3.44 2.14
CA LEU A 202 10.49 -1.99 2.19
C LEU A 202 11.79 -1.58 1.47
N HIS A 203 11.66 -0.64 0.53
CA HIS A 203 12.79 -0.09 -0.23
C HIS A 203 13.43 1.12 0.45
N VAL A 204 12.94 1.53 1.61
CA VAL A 204 13.56 2.57 2.44
C VAL A 204 13.77 2.03 3.85
N TYR A 205 14.99 2.20 4.35
CA TYR A 205 15.35 1.83 5.72
C TYR A 205 16.35 2.82 6.29
N PHE A 206 16.56 2.79 7.59
CA PHE A 206 17.44 3.70 8.31
C PHE A 206 18.68 2.99 8.81
N LYS A 207 19.83 3.66 8.67
CA LYS A 207 21.13 3.17 9.16
C LYS A 207 21.87 4.31 9.86
N GLY A 208 21.95 4.25 11.18
CA GLY A 208 22.45 5.38 11.96
C GLY A 208 21.46 6.53 11.88
N SER A 209 21.92 7.71 11.46
CA SER A 209 21.10 8.91 11.27
C SER A 209 20.76 9.19 9.80
N GLU A 210 20.83 8.16 8.94
CA GLU A 210 20.61 8.31 7.50
C GLU A 210 19.46 7.42 7.03
N MET A 211 18.65 7.97 6.14
CA MET A 211 17.65 7.27 5.34
C MET A 211 18.35 6.69 4.11
N VAL A 212 18.25 5.38 3.90
CA VAL A 212 18.83 4.65 2.78
C VAL A 212 17.72 4.24 1.82
N VAL A 213 17.86 4.60 0.55
CA VAL A 213 16.87 4.33 -0.49
C VAL A 213 17.39 3.26 -1.45
N LEU A 214 16.56 2.26 -1.71
CA LEU A 214 16.85 1.12 -2.58
C LEU A 214 16.11 1.23 -3.91
N ASP A 215 16.75 0.78 -4.99
CA ASP A 215 16.03 0.47 -6.22
C ASP A 215 15.26 -0.85 -6.11
N SER A 216 14.46 -1.15 -7.13
CA SER A 216 13.68 -2.40 -7.23
C SER A 216 14.50 -3.71 -7.21
N LYS A 217 15.83 -3.63 -7.36
CA LYS A 217 16.76 -4.76 -7.26
C LYS A 217 17.41 -4.85 -5.88
N GLY A 218 17.12 -3.92 -4.97
CA GLY A 218 17.69 -3.84 -3.63
C GLY A 218 19.05 -3.16 -3.58
N GLN A 219 19.42 -2.42 -4.62
CA GLN A 219 20.68 -1.67 -4.65
C GLN A 219 20.48 -0.29 -4.06
N ILE A 220 21.41 0.16 -3.23
CA ILE A 220 21.39 1.51 -2.68
C ILE A 220 21.54 2.51 -3.84
N THR A 221 20.60 3.44 -3.93
CA THR A 221 20.59 4.52 -4.92
C THR A 221 20.91 5.86 -4.29
N GLU A 222 20.37 6.11 -3.09
CA GLU A 222 20.50 7.38 -2.39
C GLU A 222 20.64 7.15 -0.88
N GLN A 223 21.27 8.13 -0.21
CA GLN A 223 21.39 8.21 1.24
C GLN A 223 21.19 9.66 1.66
N HIS A 224 20.31 9.88 2.62
CA HIS A 224 19.91 11.23 3.05
C HIS A 224 20.04 11.35 4.57
N ALA A 225 20.68 12.42 5.03
CA ALA A 225 20.79 12.75 6.46
C ALA A 225 19.63 13.65 6.96
N ASN A 226 18.65 13.91 6.10
CA ASN A 226 17.42 14.65 6.36
C ASN A 226 16.30 14.06 5.50
N GLY A 227 15.09 14.57 5.71
CA GLY A 227 13.88 14.14 5.03
C GLY A 227 13.14 13.00 5.72
N GLY A 228 12.12 12.51 5.05
CA GLY A 228 11.27 11.46 5.57
C GLY A 228 10.69 10.54 4.51
N VAL A 229 9.89 9.57 4.96
CA VAL A 229 9.31 8.53 4.12
C VAL A 229 7.88 8.21 4.55
N ILE A 230 7.02 8.00 3.57
CA ILE A 230 5.73 7.33 3.71
C ILE A 230 5.85 5.98 2.99
N GLN A 231 5.66 4.89 3.74
CA GLN A 231 5.68 3.54 3.17
C GLN A 231 4.69 2.64 3.92
N ALA A 232 4.33 1.52 3.30
CA ALA A 232 3.34 0.61 3.84
C ALA A 232 3.74 -0.85 3.66
N SER A 233 3.24 -1.69 4.57
CA SER A 233 3.24 -3.14 4.41
C SER A 233 1.95 -3.73 4.97
N GLN A 234 1.64 -4.99 4.66
CA GLN A 234 0.73 -5.75 5.51
C GLN A 234 1.31 -5.88 6.91
N ASN A 235 0.44 -5.94 7.91
CA ASN A 235 0.85 -5.85 9.31
C ASN A 235 1.69 -7.07 9.74
N PRO A 236 2.98 -6.89 10.10
CA PRO A 236 3.84 -8.01 10.52
C PRO A 236 3.47 -8.62 11.87
N TRP A 237 2.65 -7.93 12.66
CA TRP A 237 2.16 -8.43 13.94
C TRP A 237 0.81 -9.14 13.82
N ASN A 238 0.21 -9.20 12.62
CA ASN A 238 -0.96 -10.03 12.40
C ASN A 238 -0.59 -11.51 12.66
N PRO A 239 -1.34 -12.24 13.50
CA PRO A 239 -1.05 -13.64 13.82
C PRO A 239 -1.12 -14.58 12.60
N LYS A 240 -1.79 -14.17 11.52
CA LYS A 240 -1.86 -14.89 10.23
C LYS A 240 -0.73 -14.52 9.26
N GLY A 241 0.12 -13.55 9.62
CA GLY A 241 1.28 -13.10 8.84
C GLY A 241 0.96 -12.04 7.78
N THR A 242 1.99 -11.58 7.07
CA THR A 242 1.96 -10.45 6.12
C THR A 242 1.38 -10.76 4.74
N MET A 243 0.66 -11.89 4.61
CA MET A 243 -0.04 -12.31 3.40
C MET A 243 -1.49 -12.70 3.72
N ALA A 244 -2.01 -12.22 4.85
CA ALA A 244 -3.37 -12.49 5.29
C ALA A 244 -4.39 -11.58 4.60
N SER A 245 -3.95 -10.44 4.06
CA SER A 245 -4.78 -9.40 3.45
C SER A 245 -5.89 -8.89 4.39
N GLU A 246 -5.55 -8.68 5.67
CA GLU A 246 -6.53 -8.26 6.68
C GLU A 246 -6.29 -6.84 7.21
N ASN A 247 -5.02 -6.44 7.36
CA ASN A 247 -4.65 -5.13 7.88
C ASN A 247 -3.26 -4.70 7.44
N VAL A 248 -3.03 -3.39 7.49
CA VAL A 248 -1.80 -2.74 7.06
C VAL A 248 -1.12 -1.99 8.19
N VAL A 249 0.16 -1.76 8.01
CA VAL A 249 0.95 -0.80 8.78
C VAL A 249 1.52 0.21 7.80
N TRP A 250 1.16 1.47 7.98
CA TRP A 250 1.79 2.60 7.33
C TRP A 250 2.78 3.23 8.30
N THR A 251 3.97 3.55 7.82
CA THR A 251 4.95 4.34 8.58
C THR A 251 5.15 5.68 7.90
N ILE A 252 5.04 6.74 8.69
CA ILE A 252 5.36 8.11 8.31
C ILE A 252 6.49 8.52 9.23
N VAL A 253 7.68 8.59 8.65
CA VAL A 253 8.92 8.70 9.42
C VAL A 253 9.72 9.91 8.95
N GLY A 254 10.21 10.72 9.88
CA GLY A 254 11.24 11.73 9.63
C GLY A 254 12.58 11.34 10.25
N ILE A 255 13.69 11.85 9.70
CA ILE A 255 14.98 11.78 10.39
C ILE A 255 14.91 12.54 11.73
N ASP A 256 14.24 13.70 11.75
CA ASP A 256 13.89 14.45 12.95
C ASP A 256 12.40 14.87 12.96
N GLU A 257 12.01 15.65 13.98
CA GLU A 257 10.62 16.13 14.12
C GLU A 257 10.19 17.10 13.01
N GLU A 258 11.10 17.91 12.46
CA GLU A 258 10.78 18.84 11.37
C GLU A 258 10.52 18.06 10.09
N ASP A 259 11.41 17.12 9.77
CA ASP A 259 11.25 16.20 8.65
C ASP A 259 9.96 15.37 8.77
N LEU A 260 9.62 14.91 9.97
CA LEU A 260 8.39 14.17 10.21
C LEU A 260 7.15 15.02 9.92
N LYS A 261 7.12 16.28 10.39
CA LYS A 261 6.01 17.20 10.13
C LYS A 261 5.83 17.47 8.64
N ASN A 262 6.92 17.74 7.93
CA ASN A 262 6.90 17.90 6.47
C ASN A 262 6.37 16.63 5.77
N THR A 263 6.71 15.44 6.28
CA THR A 263 6.24 14.16 5.73
C THR A 263 4.75 13.92 6.03
N ILE A 264 4.26 14.35 7.19
CA ILE A 264 2.82 14.33 7.52
C ILE A 264 2.05 15.28 6.61
N ASP A 265 2.60 16.47 6.31
CA ASP A 265 2.01 17.42 5.36
C ASP A 265 1.88 16.81 3.96
N VAL A 266 2.85 15.99 3.54
CA VAL A 266 2.74 15.24 2.28
C VAL A 266 1.51 14.32 2.31
N LEU A 267 1.30 13.57 3.40
CA LEU A 267 0.16 12.66 3.54
C LEU A 267 -1.20 13.38 3.49
N ILE A 268 -1.32 14.54 4.13
CA ILE A 268 -2.63 15.19 4.33
C ILE A 268 -2.94 16.26 3.28
N GLU A 269 -1.94 17.01 2.80
CA GLU A 269 -2.12 18.13 1.86
C GLU A 269 -1.73 17.76 0.42
N ARG A 270 -0.72 16.92 0.22
CA ARG A 270 -0.11 16.66 -1.11
C ARG A 270 -0.45 15.30 -1.70
N ARG A 271 -1.61 14.74 -1.33
CA ARG A 271 -2.11 13.39 -1.71
C ARG A 271 -2.05 13.09 -3.21
N SER A 272 -2.37 14.06 -4.05
CA SER A 272 -2.35 13.91 -5.51
C SER A 272 -0.95 13.66 -6.07
N GLU A 273 0.10 14.10 -5.39
CA GLU A 273 1.48 14.00 -5.88
C GLU A 273 2.03 12.58 -5.77
N PHE A 274 1.59 11.82 -4.76
CA PHE A 274 1.98 10.42 -4.57
C PHE A 274 0.95 9.40 -5.06
N GLN A 275 -0.09 9.82 -5.79
CA GLN A 275 -1.05 8.89 -6.39
C GLN A 275 -0.35 7.76 -7.18
N TYR A 276 -0.88 6.54 -7.04
CA TYR A 276 -0.34 5.27 -7.60
C TYR A 276 0.96 4.75 -6.97
N SER A 277 1.62 5.52 -6.09
CA SER A 277 2.94 5.17 -5.56
C SER A 277 2.88 4.02 -4.55
N PHE A 278 3.97 3.26 -4.48
CA PHE A 278 4.12 2.19 -3.49
C PHE A 278 4.69 2.74 -2.18
N ALA A 279 5.70 3.59 -2.29
CA ALA A 279 6.22 4.44 -1.22
C ALA A 279 6.68 5.78 -1.79
N VAL A 280 6.86 6.78 -0.92
CA VAL A 280 7.52 8.04 -1.28
C VAL A 280 8.49 8.49 -0.21
N THR A 281 9.59 9.10 -0.63
CA THR A 281 10.42 9.93 0.24
C THR A 281 10.11 11.41 0.04
N MET A 282 10.36 12.20 1.07
CA MET A 282 10.26 13.65 1.09
C MET A 282 11.63 14.19 1.46
N VAL A 283 12.36 14.74 0.49
CA VAL A 283 13.73 15.25 0.66
C VAL A 283 13.82 16.61 -0.02
N GLU A 284 14.32 17.64 0.67
CA GLU A 284 14.45 19.01 0.13
C GLU A 284 13.14 19.56 -0.50
N ASP A 285 12.00 19.32 0.15
CA ASP A 285 10.64 19.67 -0.32
C ASP A 285 10.15 18.92 -1.59
N GLN A 286 10.90 17.90 -2.03
CA GLN A 286 10.57 17.09 -3.19
C GLN A 286 10.06 15.71 -2.78
N ILE A 287 8.94 15.32 -3.39
CA ILE A 287 8.37 13.98 -3.26
C ILE A 287 8.99 13.08 -4.34
N CYS A 288 9.69 12.04 -3.91
CA CYS A 288 10.32 11.05 -4.78
C CYS A 288 9.61 9.70 -4.66
N ARG A 289 9.12 9.15 -5.78
CA ARG A 289 8.43 7.86 -5.82
C ARG A 289 9.40 6.69 -5.74
N ILE A 290 9.21 5.85 -4.73
CA ILE A 290 10.02 4.67 -4.45
C ILE A 290 9.20 3.40 -4.78
N PRO A 291 9.86 2.34 -5.29
CA PRO A 291 9.27 1.00 -5.36
C PRO A 291 8.65 0.50 -4.05
#